data_AF-A0A2W2DBS2-F1
#
_entry.id   AF-A0A2W2DBS2-F1
#
_cell.length_a   1.000
_cell.length_b   1.000
_cell.length_c   1.000
_cell.angle_alpha   90.00
_cell.angle_beta   90.00
_cell.angle_gamma   90.00
#
_symmetry.space_group_name_H-M   'P 1'
#
loop_
_entity.id
_entity.type
_entity.pdbx_description
1 polymer ?
#
loop_
_entity_poly.entity_id
_entity_poly.type
_entity_poly.pdbx_seq_one_letter_code
_entity_poly.pdbx_strand_id
1 'polypeptide(L)'
;MANDEAAVLAAVGPRLRALRKRRGTTLSDLAETTGISVSTLSRLESGQRRPTLELLLPLARAHQVPLDELVGAPTVGDPRVRPRPIIRHGMTFLPLTRRPGGVQAFK
;
A
#
# COMPACT_ATOMS: atom_id res chain seq x y z
N MET A 1 -1.40 7.18 -16.70
CA MET A 1 -0.09 6.56 -16.41
C MET A 1 0.91 7.58 -15.87
N ALA A 2 1.56 8.44 -16.66
CA ALA A 2 2.53 9.42 -16.11
C ALA A 2 1.92 10.45 -15.14
N ASN A 3 0.66 10.84 -15.37
CA ASN A 3 -0.05 11.78 -14.51
C ASN A 3 -0.45 11.16 -13.15
N ASP A 4 -0.67 9.84 -13.12
CA ASP A 4 -1.03 9.12 -11.89
C ASP A 4 0.20 9.00 -10.96
N GLU A 5 1.38 8.74 -11.52
CA GLU A 5 2.61 8.63 -10.74
C GLU A 5 2.99 9.96 -10.07
N ALA A 6 2.91 11.07 -10.81
CA ALA A 6 3.16 12.40 -10.24
C ALA A 6 2.16 12.74 -9.12
N ALA A 7 0.88 12.41 -9.31
CA ALA A 7 -0.15 12.59 -8.29
C ALA A 7 0.11 11.73 -7.04
N VAL A 8 0.53 10.47 -7.23
CA VAL A 8 0.93 9.57 -6.13
C VAL A 8 2.09 10.16 -5.36
N LEU A 9 3.17 10.57 -6.03
CA LEU A 9 4.37 11.14 -5.39
C LEU A 9 4.05 12.44 -4.64
N ALA A 10 3.18 13.31 -5.19
CA ALA A 10 2.74 14.54 -4.53
C ALA A 10 1.92 14.27 -3.25
N ALA A 11 1.18 13.17 -3.21
CA ALA A 11 0.36 12.80 -2.06
C ALA A 11 1.15 12.15 -0.91
N VAL A 12 2.38 11.67 -1.15
CA VAL A 12 3.22 11.01 -0.13
C VAL A 12 3.56 11.95 1.03
N GLY A 13 4.00 13.18 0.75
CA GLY A 13 4.38 14.16 1.78
C GLY A 13 3.24 14.48 2.76
N PRO A 14 2.05 14.88 2.26
CA PRO A 14 0.86 15.06 3.09
C PRO A 14 0.45 13.81 3.90
N ARG A 15 0.56 12.60 3.33
CA ARG A 15 0.28 11.35 4.08
C ARG A 15 1.26 11.12 5.22
N LEU A 16 2.56 11.30 4.98
CA LEU A 16 3.58 11.19 6.02
C LEU A 16 3.30 12.18 7.15
N ARG A 17 3.00 13.44 6.81
CA ARG A 17 2.64 14.46 7.80
C ARG A 17 1.42 14.07 8.62
N ALA A 18 0.38 13.54 7.98
CA ALA A 18 -0.84 13.09 8.65
C ALA A 18 -0.58 11.90 9.57
N LEU A 19 0.23 10.92 9.12
CA LEU A 19 0.63 9.75 9.88
C LEU A 19 1.45 10.13 11.12
N ARG A 20 2.43 11.02 10.96
CA ARG A 20 3.23 11.55 12.05
C ARG A 20 2.38 12.29 13.08
N LYS A 21 1.51 13.21 12.63
CA LYS A 21 0.58 13.94 13.52
C LYS A 21 -0.36 13.00 14.27
N ARG A 22 -0.90 11.97 13.60
CA ARG A 22 -1.78 10.97 14.22
C ARG A 22 -1.08 10.18 15.32
N ARG A 23 0.23 9.94 15.18
CA ARG A 23 1.06 9.26 16.18
C ARG A 23 1.65 10.20 17.24
N GLY A 24 1.39 11.51 17.16
CA GLY A 24 1.89 12.49 18.12
C GLY A 24 3.41 12.69 18.10
N THR A 25 4.12 12.23 17.07
CA THR A 25 5.59 12.34 16.99
C THR A 25 6.04 13.65 16.36
N THR A 26 7.14 14.20 16.85
CA THR A 26 7.77 15.39 16.26
C THR A 26 8.65 15.01 15.07
N LEU A 27 9.07 16.00 14.28
CA LEU A 27 10.07 15.77 13.23
C LEU A 27 11.43 15.42 13.82
N SER A 28 11.75 15.90 15.02
CA SER A 28 13.00 15.59 15.72
C SER A 28 13.02 14.13 16.17
N ASP A 29 11.93 13.64 16.78
CA ASP A 29 11.83 12.23 17.20
C ASP A 29 11.95 11.29 15.99
N LEU A 30 11.32 11.68 14.88
CA LEU A 30 11.39 10.91 13.64
C LEU A 30 12.80 10.94 13.03
N ALA A 31 13.51 12.06 13.16
CA ALA A 31 14.90 12.18 12.70
C ALA A 31 15.84 11.27 13.50
N GLU A 32 15.69 11.24 14.83
CA GLU A 32 16.47 10.38 15.72
C GLU A 32 16.25 8.89 15.40
N THR A 33 15.01 8.49 15.17
CA THR A 33 14.66 7.09 14.89
C THR A 33 15.01 6.63 13.48
N THR A 34 14.96 7.51 12.48
CA THR A 34 15.20 7.16 11.07
C THR A 34 16.60 7.49 10.57
N GLY A 35 17.35 8.34 11.28
CA GLY A 35 18.62 8.91 10.82
C GLY A 35 18.47 9.96 9.71
N ILE A 36 17.23 10.34 9.35
CA ILE A 36 16.96 11.34 8.32
C ILE A 36 16.92 12.71 8.99
N SER A 37 17.65 13.69 8.46
CA SER A 37 17.67 15.03 9.06
C SER A 37 16.29 15.69 9.09
N VAL A 38 16.01 16.46 10.15
CA VAL A 38 14.75 17.21 10.34
C VAL A 38 14.42 18.08 9.12
N SER A 39 15.43 18.72 8.51
CA SER A 39 15.23 19.54 7.32
C SER A 39 14.80 18.72 6.09
N THR A 40 15.32 17.50 5.96
CA THR A 40 14.92 16.58 4.89
C THR A 40 13.50 16.07 5.11
N LEU A 41 13.15 15.68 6.34
CA LEU A 41 11.78 15.27 6.70
C LEU A 41 10.77 16.41 6.48
N SER A 42 11.12 17.64 6.87
CA SER A 42 10.28 18.82 6.66
C SER A 42 10.02 19.09 5.17
N ARG A 43 11.07 19.06 4.33
CA ARG A 43 10.92 19.22 2.88
C ARG A 43 10.16 18.06 2.23
N LEU A 44 10.29 16.86 2.78
CA LEU A 44 9.55 15.68 2.31
C LEU A 44 8.05 15.84 2.62
N GLU A 45 7.69 16.22 3.85
CA GLU A 45 6.30 16.45 4.26
C GLU A 45 5.64 17.62 3.52
N SER A 46 6.42 18.64 3.12
CA SER A 46 5.92 19.78 2.34
C SER A 46 5.91 19.55 0.83
N GLY A 47 6.38 18.39 0.35
CA GLY A 47 6.46 18.07 -1.08
C GLY A 47 7.61 18.74 -1.84
N GLN A 48 8.46 19.50 -1.14
CA GLN A 48 9.65 20.15 -1.72
C GLN A 48 10.80 19.18 -2.00
N ARG A 49 10.78 18.00 -1.39
CA ARG A 49 11.73 16.92 -1.65
C ARG A 49 11.00 15.73 -2.24
N ARG A 50 11.50 15.21 -3.38
CA ARG A 50 10.97 13.99 -3.99
C ARG A 50 11.12 12.79 -3.05
N PRO A 51 10.07 11.99 -2.84
CA PRO A 51 10.14 10.77 -2.05
C PRO A 51 10.87 9.68 -2.83
N THR A 52 12.04 9.27 -2.33
CA THR A 52 12.81 8.13 -2.87
C THR A 52 12.62 6.91 -1.98
N LEU A 53 12.85 5.70 -2.50
CA LEU A 53 12.75 4.48 -1.70
C LEU A 53 13.68 4.49 -0.48
N GLU A 54 14.88 5.06 -0.61
CA GLU A 54 15.82 5.23 0.49
C GLU A 54 15.25 6.06 1.65
N LEU A 55 14.40 7.05 1.36
CA LEU A 55 13.71 7.85 2.38
C LEU A 55 12.45 7.12 2.90
N LEU A 56 11.70 6.45 2.03
CA LEU A 56 10.42 5.85 2.40
C LEU A 56 10.57 4.57 3.22
N LEU A 57 11.59 3.75 2.97
CA LEU A 57 11.76 2.47 3.66
C LEU A 57 12.03 2.64 5.18
N PRO A 58 12.93 3.54 5.63
CA PRO A 58 13.08 3.83 7.06
C PRO A 58 11.81 4.40 7.68
N LEU A 59 11.10 5.28 6.97
CA LEU A 59 9.86 5.90 7.46
C LEU A 59 8.72 4.90 7.63
N ALA A 60 8.57 3.97 6.67
CA ALA A 60 7.60 2.86 6.76
C ALA A 60 7.87 2.00 8.00
N ARG A 61 9.14 1.64 8.24
CA ARG A 61 9.55 0.89 9.44
C ARG A 61 9.29 1.66 10.73
N ALA A 62 9.70 2.93 10.79
CA ALA A 62 9.52 3.78 11.97
C ALA A 62 8.04 3.99 12.31
N HIS A 63 7.18 4.08 11.30
CA HIS A 63 5.74 4.16 11.49
C HIS A 63 5.03 2.80 11.55
N GLN A 64 5.74 1.68 11.41
CA GLN A 64 5.18 0.33 11.41
C GLN A 64 4.00 0.16 10.44
N VAL A 65 4.12 0.75 9.26
CA VAL A 65 3.14 0.63 8.17
C VAL A 65 3.82 0.02 6.95
N PRO A 66 3.07 -0.71 6.12
CA PRO A 66 3.60 -1.16 4.85
C PRO A 66 3.84 0.02 3.89
N LEU A 67 4.76 -0.15 2.94
CA LEU A 67 5.17 0.93 2.03
C LEU A 67 4.02 1.40 1.12
N ASP A 68 3.12 0.49 0.76
CA ASP A 68 1.90 0.73 -0.01
C ASP A 68 0.99 1.76 0.66
N GLU A 69 0.91 1.79 1.99
CA GLU A 69 0.16 2.80 2.76
C GLU A 69 0.73 4.20 2.55
N LEU A 70 2.06 4.34 2.47
CA LEU A 70 2.72 5.65 2.26
C LEU A 70 2.45 6.21 0.85
N VAL A 71 2.44 5.34 -0.16
CA VAL A 71 2.15 5.73 -1.54
C VAL A 71 0.65 5.75 -1.86
N GLY A 72 -0.19 5.20 -0.97
CA GLY A 72 -1.62 5.08 -1.19
C GLY A 72 -1.96 4.18 -2.37
N ALA A 73 -1.27 3.05 -2.49
CA ALA A 73 -1.54 2.08 -3.54
C ALA A 73 -2.99 1.57 -3.41
N PRO A 74 -3.70 1.35 -4.54
CA PRO A 74 -5.03 0.77 -4.49
C PRO A 74 -4.97 -0.62 -3.84
N THR A 75 -6.02 -0.98 -3.11
CA THR A 75 -6.14 -2.31 -2.52
C THR A 75 -6.15 -3.34 -3.64
N VAL A 76 -5.02 -4.00 -3.87
CA VAL A 76 -4.94 -5.14 -4.78
C VAL A 76 -5.69 -6.28 -4.08
N GLY A 77 -6.84 -6.69 -4.64
CA GLY A 77 -7.62 -7.79 -4.06
C GLY A 77 -6.75 -9.04 -3.90
N ASP A 78 -7.04 -9.85 -2.87
CA ASP A 78 -6.31 -11.10 -2.63
C ASP A 78 -6.29 -11.93 -3.92
N PRO A 79 -5.10 -12.20 -4.51
CA PRO A 79 -5.01 -12.96 -5.74
C PRO A 79 -5.55 -14.38 -5.58
N ARG A 80 -5.68 -14.87 -4.32
CA ARG A 80 -6.34 -16.14 -4.02
C ARG A 80 -7.81 -16.05 -4.39
N VAL A 81 -8.18 -16.66 -5.51
CA VAL A 81 -9.56 -16.93 -5.85
C VAL A 81 -10.12 -17.87 -4.79
N ARG A 82 -11.12 -17.43 -4.02
CA ARG A 82 -11.90 -18.32 -3.15
C ARG A 82 -13.07 -18.85 -3.97
N PRO A 83 -13.01 -20.09 -4.51
CA PRO A 83 -14.13 -20.64 -5.25
C PRO A 83 -15.35 -20.74 -4.33
N ARG A 84 -16.50 -20.25 -4.79
CA ARG A 84 -17.77 -20.43 -4.08
C ARG A 84 -18.35 -21.79 -4.49
N PRO A 85 -18.68 -22.69 -3.55
CA PRO A 85 -19.37 -23.93 -3.87
C PRO A 85 -20.72 -23.64 -4.54
N ILE A 86 -21.05 -24.42 -5.55
CA ILE A 86 -22.34 -24.37 -6.26
C ILE A 86 -23.06 -25.68 -5.98
N ILE A 87 -24.27 -25.63 -5.43
CA ILE A 87 -25.09 -26.82 -5.19
C ILE A 87 -26.01 -27.02 -6.40
N ARG A 88 -25.95 -28.18 -7.05
CA ARG A 88 -26.82 -28.53 -8.17
C ARG A 88 -27.13 -30.03 -8.15
N HIS A 89 -28.39 -30.41 -8.33
CA HIS A 89 -28.83 -31.82 -8.31
C HIS A 89 -28.36 -32.60 -7.07
N GLY A 90 -28.31 -31.96 -5.89
CA GLY A 90 -27.84 -32.58 -4.65
C GLY A 90 -26.32 -32.77 -4.54
N MET A 91 -25.55 -32.36 -5.56
CA MET A 91 -24.08 -32.41 -5.56
C MET A 91 -23.49 -31.02 -5.33
N THR A 92 -22.34 -30.97 -4.65
CA THR A 92 -21.58 -29.73 -4.40
C THR A 92 -20.42 -29.63 -5.39
N PHE A 93 -20.44 -28.60 -6.22
CA PHE A 93 -19.43 -28.32 -7.24
C PHE A 93 -18.51 -27.19 -6.78
N LEU A 94 -17.19 -27.41 -6.84
CA LEU A 94 -16.19 -26.36 -6.59
C LEU A 94 -15.51 -25.97 -7.92
N PRO A 95 -15.89 -24.85 -8.55
CA PRO A 95 -15.34 -24.47 -9.85
C PRO A 95 -13.85 -24.10 -9.72
N LEU A 96 -12.99 -24.78 -10.48
CA LEU A 96 -11.54 -24.54 -10.48
C LEU A 96 -11.14 -23.34 -11.36
N THR A 97 -12.03 -22.83 -12.21
CA THR A 97 -11.76 -21.71 -13.12
C THR A 97 -12.90 -20.67 -13.11
N ARG A 98 -12.56 -19.40 -13.33
CA ARG A 98 -13.51 -18.26 -13.35
C ARG A 98 -14.28 -18.13 -14.68
N ARG A 99 -13.74 -18.66 -15.78
CA ARG A 99 -14.36 -18.68 -17.10
C ARG A 99 -14.59 -20.13 -17.51
N PRO A 100 -15.81 -20.65 -17.32
CA PRO A 100 -16.17 -21.96 -17.83
C PRO A 100 -16.38 -21.86 -19.33
N GLY A 101 -15.30 -21.91 -20.10
CA GLY A 101 -15.35 -22.15 -21.55
C GLY A 101 -14.73 -23.51 -21.84
N GLY A 102 -15.50 -24.44 -22.41
CA GLY A 102 -15.03 -25.78 -22.78
C GLY A 102 -15.27 -26.86 -21.71
N VAL A 103 -14.47 -27.93 -21.79
CA VAL A 103 -14.58 -29.12 -20.92
C VAL A 103 -14.32 -28.75 -19.47
N GLN A 104 -15.26 -29.08 -18.58
CA GLN A 104 -15.15 -28.86 -17.15
C GLN A 104 -14.77 -30.17 -16.46
N ALA A 105 -13.71 -30.13 -15.65
CA ALA A 105 -13.36 -31.21 -14.75
C ALA A 105 -13.95 -30.90 -13.37
N PHE A 106 -14.67 -31.87 -12.82
CA PHE A 106 -15.22 -31.84 -11.47
C PHE A 106 -14.44 -32.83 -10.60
N LYS A 107 -14.24 -32.48 -9.33
CA LYS A 107 -13.63 -33.37 -8.33
C LYS A 107 -14.61 -33.54 -7.18
#